data_AF-A0A3D2PS76-F1
#
_entry.id   AF-A0A3D2PS76-F1
#
_cell.length_a   1.000
_cell.length_b   1.000
_cell.length_c   1.000
_cell.angle_alpha   90.00
_cell.angle_beta   90.00
_cell.angle_gamma   90.00
#
_symmetry.space_group_name_H-M   'P 1'
#
loop_
_entity.id
_entity.type
_entity.pdbx_description
1 polymer ?
#
loop_
_entity_poly.entity_id
_entity_poly.type
_entity_poly.pdbx_seq_one_letter_code
_entity_poly.pdbx_strand_id
1 'polypeptide(L)'
;MNQLFSQDKLNIINVGLKGFGQDAMSQGAVVKQVEWKPVAGGRKDIIEALDKVEPLAEKIKEANETVISRMKAAKPVLVGMDLALNVVPEMTEHTILHAGPPIAWENMCGPMKGAVIGAVLFEGLAADDEEAVKLIESGAIKFDPCHEHKAVGPMAGVLSAHMPVHIVKNETNGDYAYCSINEGLGKVLRFGAYSKEVLDRLAFLR
;
A
#
# COMPACT_ATOMS: atom_id res chain seq x y z
N MET A 1 -29.93 -12.88 -55.91
CA MET A 1 -29.62 -11.53 -55.41
C MET A 1 -29.69 -11.58 -53.89
N ASN A 2 -28.69 -11.04 -53.18
CA ASN A 2 -28.58 -11.21 -51.72
C ASN A 2 -29.62 -10.31 -51.02
N GLN A 3 -30.54 -10.91 -50.25
CA GLN A 3 -31.68 -10.21 -49.62
C GLN A 3 -31.25 -9.06 -48.70
N LEU A 4 -30.02 -9.09 -48.19
CA LEU A 4 -29.46 -8.03 -47.36
C LEU A 4 -29.42 -6.67 -48.07
N PHE A 5 -29.11 -6.64 -49.35
CA PHE A 5 -28.98 -5.40 -50.14
C PHE A 5 -30.28 -5.00 -50.86
N SER A 6 -31.33 -5.82 -50.73
CA SER A 6 -32.65 -5.56 -51.29
C SER A 6 -33.61 -4.87 -50.30
N GLN A 7 -33.11 -4.44 -49.14
CA GLN A 7 -33.91 -3.80 -48.10
C GLN A 7 -34.03 -2.29 -48.35
N ASP A 8 -35.18 -1.70 -47.96
CA ASP A 8 -35.43 -0.26 -48.07
C ASP A 8 -34.46 0.60 -47.25
N LYS A 9 -33.91 0.04 -46.16
CA LYS A 9 -32.89 0.67 -45.32
C LYS A 9 -31.84 -0.34 -44.87
N LEU A 10 -30.57 -0.01 -45.05
CA LEU A 10 -29.45 -0.80 -44.55
C LEU A 10 -29.16 -0.45 -43.09
N ASN A 11 -28.95 -1.47 -42.26
CA ASN A 11 -28.43 -1.31 -40.90
C ASN A 11 -26.92 -1.64 -40.92
N ILE A 12 -26.09 -0.65 -40.59
CA ILE A 12 -24.63 -0.74 -40.71
C ILE A 12 -23.98 -0.55 -39.34
N ILE A 13 -23.04 -1.43 -38.99
CA ILE A 13 -22.14 -1.24 -37.85
C ILE A 13 -20.83 -0.68 -38.42
N ASN A 14 -20.54 0.59 -38.15
CA ASN A 14 -19.30 1.21 -38.60
C ASN A 14 -18.20 1.04 -37.56
N VAL A 15 -17.06 0.50 -37.97
CA VAL A 15 -15.87 0.31 -37.13
C VAL A 15 -14.73 1.12 -37.76
N GLY A 16 -14.04 1.94 -36.97
CA GLY A 16 -12.95 2.78 -37.44
C GLY A 16 -13.38 4.23 -37.69
N LEU A 17 -13.06 4.79 -38.86
CA LEU A 17 -13.25 6.22 -39.15
C LEU A 17 -14.74 6.62 -39.13
N LYS A 18 -15.07 7.68 -38.37
CA LYS A 18 -16.45 8.19 -38.26
C LYS A 18 -17.03 8.71 -39.58
N GLY A 19 -16.17 9.16 -40.51
CA GLY A 19 -16.56 9.68 -41.81
C GLY A 19 -17.41 8.70 -42.62
N PHE A 20 -17.00 7.42 -42.68
CA PHE A 20 -17.78 6.40 -43.40
C PHE A 20 -19.18 6.18 -42.81
N GLY A 21 -19.34 6.32 -41.50
CA GLY A 21 -20.64 6.27 -40.87
C GLY A 21 -21.52 7.47 -41.27
N GLN A 22 -20.94 8.66 -41.36
CA GLN A 22 -21.64 9.86 -41.80
C GLN A 22 -22.07 9.76 -43.28
N ASP A 23 -21.19 9.26 -44.13
CA ASP A 23 -21.46 9.06 -45.56
C ASP A 23 -22.56 8.01 -45.80
N ALA A 24 -22.61 6.96 -44.98
CA ALA A 24 -23.66 5.95 -45.06
C ALA A 24 -25.02 6.48 -44.55
N MET A 25 -25.01 7.30 -43.49
CA MET A 25 -26.23 7.94 -42.98
C MET A 25 -26.82 8.93 -44.00
N SER A 26 -25.99 9.67 -44.73
CA SER A 26 -26.48 10.61 -45.76
C SER A 26 -27.15 9.90 -46.94
N GLN A 27 -26.84 8.62 -47.17
CA GLN A 27 -27.46 7.75 -48.16
C GLN A 27 -28.69 7.00 -47.63
N GLY A 28 -29.16 7.31 -46.42
CA GLY A 28 -30.38 6.74 -45.85
C GLY A 28 -30.20 5.46 -45.03
N ALA A 29 -28.96 5.03 -44.77
CA ALA A 29 -28.67 3.90 -43.89
C ALA A 29 -28.80 4.28 -42.41
N VAL A 30 -29.13 3.30 -41.57
CA VAL A 30 -29.08 3.41 -40.11
C VAL A 30 -27.72 2.90 -39.65
N VAL A 31 -26.90 3.77 -39.06
CA VAL A 31 -25.52 3.44 -38.69
C VAL A 31 -25.33 3.45 -37.17
N LYS A 32 -24.73 2.39 -36.63
CA LYS A 32 -24.16 2.36 -35.27
C LYS A 32 -22.64 2.49 -35.34
N GLN A 33 -22.10 3.61 -34.88
CA GLN A 33 -20.66 3.78 -34.73
C GLN A 33 -20.15 2.96 -33.55
N VAL A 34 -19.13 2.15 -33.79
CA VAL A 34 -18.35 1.48 -32.76
C VAL A 34 -17.10 2.31 -32.51
N GLU A 35 -16.90 2.72 -31.26
CA GLU A 35 -15.67 3.36 -30.80
C GLU A 35 -14.57 2.32 -30.60
N TRP A 36 -14.23 1.59 -31.66
CA TRP A 36 -13.19 0.58 -31.62
C TRP A 36 -11.81 1.25 -31.60
N LYS A 37 -10.94 0.74 -30.74
CA LYS A 37 -9.52 1.10 -30.71
C LYS A 37 -8.70 -0.18 -30.59
N PRO A 38 -7.49 -0.23 -31.17
CA PRO A 38 -6.59 -1.34 -30.92
C PRO A 38 -6.33 -1.47 -29.42
N VAL A 39 -6.22 -2.71 -28.94
CA VAL A 39 -5.85 -2.99 -27.54
C VAL A 39 -4.58 -2.22 -27.18
N ALA A 40 -4.53 -1.68 -25.97
CA ALA A 40 -3.42 -0.85 -25.48
C ALA A 40 -3.07 0.35 -26.37
N GLY A 41 -4.00 0.82 -27.21
CA GLY A 41 -3.76 1.91 -28.16
C GLY A 41 -2.82 1.55 -29.31
N GLY A 42 -2.61 0.27 -29.59
CA GLY A 42 -1.71 -0.21 -30.64
C GLY A 42 -0.24 -0.31 -30.22
N ARG A 43 0.06 -0.11 -28.93
CA ARG A 43 1.41 -0.27 -28.38
C ARG A 43 1.82 -1.75 -28.39
N LYS A 44 2.75 -2.09 -29.27
CA LYS A 44 3.18 -3.48 -29.53
C LYS A 44 3.75 -4.17 -28.29
N ASP A 45 4.57 -3.47 -27.52
CA ASP A 45 5.15 -3.95 -26.27
C ASP A 45 4.09 -4.39 -25.25
N ILE A 46 2.99 -3.63 -25.17
CA ILE A 46 1.88 -3.97 -24.26
C ILE A 46 1.01 -5.09 -24.83
N ILE A 47 0.74 -5.09 -26.14
CA ILE A 47 -0.02 -6.17 -26.77
C ILE A 47 0.71 -7.50 -26.57
N GLU A 48 2.02 -7.56 -26.83
CA GLU A 48 2.81 -8.77 -26.60
C GLU A 48 2.83 -9.20 -25.13
N ALA A 49 2.81 -8.26 -24.19
CA ALA A 49 2.68 -8.56 -22.77
C ALA A 49 1.29 -9.12 -22.42
N LEU A 50 0.23 -8.55 -23.00
CA LEU A 50 -1.15 -9.01 -22.80
C LEU A 50 -1.38 -10.40 -23.41
N ASP A 51 -0.86 -10.66 -24.62
CA ASP A 51 -0.95 -11.98 -25.27
C ASP A 51 -0.31 -13.09 -24.42
N LYS A 52 0.74 -12.76 -23.66
CA LYS A 52 1.37 -13.71 -22.70
C LYS A 52 0.52 -13.94 -21.45
N VAL A 53 -0.29 -12.96 -21.05
CA VAL A 53 -1.13 -13.01 -19.85
C VAL A 53 -2.52 -13.59 -20.15
N GLU A 54 -3.03 -13.44 -21.37
CA GLU A 54 -4.37 -13.87 -21.78
C GLU A 54 -4.63 -15.36 -21.52
N PRO A 55 -3.70 -16.30 -21.78
CA PRO A 55 -3.88 -17.71 -21.42
C PRO A 55 -4.01 -17.95 -19.90
N LEU A 56 -3.60 -16.99 -19.07
CA LEU A 56 -3.68 -17.05 -17.61
C LEU A 56 -4.95 -16.40 -17.05
N ALA A 57 -5.83 -15.86 -17.90
CA ALA A 57 -6.97 -15.04 -17.47
C ALA A 57 -7.87 -15.73 -16.43
N GLU A 58 -8.26 -16.99 -16.67
CA GLU A 58 -9.09 -17.74 -15.71
C GLU A 58 -8.35 -18.01 -14.40
N LYS A 59 -7.06 -18.37 -14.46
CA LYS A 59 -6.24 -18.57 -13.26
C LYS A 59 -6.10 -17.29 -12.43
N ILE A 60 -5.93 -16.14 -13.09
CA ILE A 60 -5.87 -14.83 -12.44
C ILE A 60 -7.22 -14.50 -11.80
N LYS A 61 -8.32 -14.77 -12.50
CA LYS A 61 -9.67 -14.55 -11.99
C LYS A 61 -9.94 -15.38 -10.73
N GLU A 62 -9.64 -16.68 -10.76
CA GLU A 62 -9.78 -17.58 -9.60
C GLU A 62 -8.92 -17.12 -8.40
N ALA A 63 -7.68 -16.69 -8.66
CA ALA A 63 -6.80 -16.15 -7.63
C ALA A 63 -7.37 -14.85 -7.03
N ASN A 64 -7.90 -13.94 -7.85
CA ASN A 64 -8.53 -12.70 -7.42
C ASN A 64 -9.79 -12.96 -6.59
N GLU A 65 -10.65 -13.88 -7.03
CA GLU A 65 -11.84 -14.29 -6.29
C GLU A 65 -11.47 -14.86 -4.91
N THR A 66 -10.40 -15.65 -4.83
CA THR A 66 -9.86 -16.16 -3.57
C THR A 66 -9.40 -15.04 -2.64
N VAL A 67 -8.63 -14.07 -3.15
CA VAL A 67 -8.13 -12.93 -2.36
C VAL A 67 -9.30 -12.06 -1.86
N ILE A 68 -10.22 -11.69 -2.74
CA ILE A 68 -11.39 -10.88 -2.40
C ILE A 68 -12.27 -11.59 -1.37
N SER A 69 -12.49 -12.90 -1.52
CA SER A 69 -13.24 -13.71 -0.57
C SER A 69 -12.59 -13.69 0.82
N ARG A 70 -11.26 -13.91 0.90
CA ARG A 70 -10.51 -13.84 2.15
C ARG A 70 -10.60 -12.47 2.82
N MET A 71 -10.46 -11.38 2.04
CA MET A 71 -10.58 -10.02 2.56
C MET A 71 -11.99 -9.73 3.12
N LYS A 72 -13.04 -10.15 2.40
CA LYS A 72 -14.43 -9.96 2.83
C LYS A 72 -14.80 -10.82 4.06
N ALA A 73 -14.21 -12.00 4.18
CA ALA A 73 -14.45 -12.91 5.30
C ALA A 73 -13.66 -12.54 6.56
N ALA A 74 -12.67 -11.64 6.48
CA ALA A 74 -11.85 -11.27 7.62
C ALA A 74 -12.67 -10.65 8.75
N LYS A 75 -12.38 -11.07 9.99
CA LYS A 75 -13.00 -10.57 11.22
C LYS A 75 -11.91 -10.05 12.16
N PRO A 76 -11.40 -8.83 11.94
CA PRO A 76 -10.38 -8.24 12.80
C PRO A 76 -11.01 -7.82 14.14
N VAL A 77 -10.48 -8.37 15.23
CA VAL A 77 -10.89 -8.06 16.60
C VAL A 77 -9.67 -7.55 17.36
N LEU A 78 -9.82 -6.41 18.05
CA LEU A 78 -8.82 -5.92 19.00
C LEU A 78 -8.85 -6.82 20.22
N VAL A 79 -7.79 -7.59 20.45
CA VAL A 79 -7.72 -8.58 21.54
C VAL A 79 -6.85 -8.15 22.71
N GLY A 80 -6.08 -7.08 22.56
CA GLY A 80 -5.25 -6.56 23.64
C GLY A 80 -4.23 -5.53 23.18
N MET A 81 -3.33 -5.20 24.09
CA MET A 81 -2.21 -4.29 23.89
C MET A 81 -1.01 -4.83 24.65
N ASP A 82 0.18 -4.67 24.11
CA ASP A 82 1.45 -5.05 24.74
C ASP A 82 2.59 -4.24 24.10
N LEU A 83 3.80 -4.34 24.64
CA LEU A 83 5.00 -3.75 24.05
C LEU A 83 5.37 -4.46 22.75
N ALA A 84 5.86 -3.69 21.76
CA ALA A 84 6.26 -4.25 20.47
C ALA A 84 7.26 -5.40 20.61
N LEU A 85 8.22 -5.29 21.54
CA LEU A 85 9.22 -6.32 21.84
C LEU A 85 8.60 -7.69 22.18
N ASN A 86 7.45 -7.71 22.84
CA ASN A 86 6.83 -8.94 23.32
C ASN A 86 6.02 -9.65 22.24
N VAL A 87 5.46 -8.90 21.30
CA VAL A 87 4.40 -9.42 20.41
C VAL A 87 4.64 -9.22 18.93
N VAL A 88 5.46 -8.25 18.51
CA VAL A 88 5.76 -8.01 17.10
C VAL A 88 6.83 -9.01 16.64
N PRO A 89 6.58 -9.80 15.57
CA PRO A 89 7.54 -10.77 15.04
C PRO A 89 8.90 -10.15 14.76
N GLU A 90 9.98 -10.84 15.12
CA GLU A 90 11.38 -10.45 14.83
C GLU A 90 11.80 -9.07 15.37
N MET A 91 11.03 -8.49 16.29
CA MET A 91 11.38 -7.26 16.99
C MET A 91 12.53 -7.52 17.98
N THR A 92 13.49 -6.61 18.06
CA THR A 92 14.57 -6.63 19.04
C THR A 92 14.71 -5.26 19.69
N GLU A 93 15.46 -5.16 20.79
CA GLU A 93 15.77 -3.87 21.42
C GLU A 93 16.51 -2.89 20.49
N HIS A 94 17.18 -3.41 19.45
CA HIS A 94 17.93 -2.63 18.47
C HIS A 94 17.27 -2.62 17.08
N THR A 95 15.96 -2.92 17.02
CA THR A 95 15.16 -2.83 15.80
C THR A 95 14.23 -1.63 15.88
N ILE A 96 14.24 -0.80 14.85
CA ILE A 96 13.27 0.28 14.67
C ILE A 96 12.52 0.04 13.37
N LEU A 97 11.21 -0.16 13.48
CA LEU A 97 10.34 -0.32 12.31
C LEU A 97 9.89 1.03 11.78
N HIS A 98 9.58 1.11 10.48
CA HIS A 98 9.09 2.34 9.85
C HIS A 98 7.95 2.10 8.83
N ALA A 99 7.23 3.16 8.47
CA ALA A 99 6.23 3.11 7.39
C ALA A 99 6.87 2.99 6.00
N GLY A 100 6.09 2.51 5.02
CA GLY A 100 6.51 2.42 3.62
C GLY A 100 7.30 1.15 3.29
N PRO A 101 7.93 1.08 2.10
CA PRO A 101 8.81 -0.01 1.68
C PRO A 101 10.23 0.13 2.29
N PRO A 102 11.12 -0.88 2.14
CA PRO A 102 12.49 -0.79 2.63
C PRO A 102 13.20 0.49 2.19
N ILE A 103 13.82 1.19 3.15
CA ILE A 103 14.56 2.42 2.91
C ILE A 103 15.74 2.53 3.87
N ALA A 104 16.92 2.85 3.33
CA ALA A 104 18.10 3.10 4.14
C ALA A 104 18.02 4.46 4.85
N TRP A 105 18.64 4.56 6.03
CA TRP A 105 18.65 5.76 6.88
C TRP A 105 18.95 7.05 6.10
N GLU A 106 19.99 7.03 5.27
CA GLU A 106 20.46 8.17 4.50
C GLU A 106 19.38 8.74 3.56
N ASN A 107 18.48 7.88 3.07
CA ASN A 107 17.40 8.20 2.14
C ASN A 107 16.08 8.55 2.85
N MET A 108 15.98 8.37 4.17
CA MET A 108 14.79 8.75 4.92
C MET A 108 14.57 10.27 4.87
N CYS A 109 13.30 10.68 4.79
CA CYS A 109 12.94 12.10 4.80
C CYS A 109 13.10 12.69 6.21
N GLY A 110 13.22 14.02 6.30
CA GLY A 110 13.45 14.73 7.58
C GLY A 110 12.52 14.32 8.72
N PRO A 111 11.18 14.28 8.52
CA PRO A 111 10.24 13.83 9.56
C PRO A 111 10.48 12.38 10.03
N MET A 112 10.78 11.46 9.11
CA MET A 112 11.09 10.08 9.47
C MET A 112 12.42 9.99 10.24
N LYS A 113 13.44 10.76 9.82
CA LYS A 113 14.71 10.84 10.55
C LYS A 113 14.54 11.35 11.98
N GLY A 114 13.76 12.42 12.16
CA GLY A 114 13.44 12.95 13.49
C GLY A 114 12.69 11.93 14.35
N ALA A 115 11.75 11.19 13.77
CA ALA A 115 11.01 10.15 14.49
C ALA A 115 11.92 8.99 14.94
N VAL A 116 12.87 8.56 14.10
CA VAL A 116 13.86 7.54 14.43
C VAL A 116 14.79 8.01 15.56
N ILE A 117 15.32 9.24 15.47
CA ILE A 117 16.16 9.82 16.54
C ILE A 117 15.37 9.83 17.86
N GLY A 118 14.13 10.31 17.83
CA GLY A 118 13.27 10.32 19.00
C GLY A 118 12.99 8.93 19.57
N ALA A 119 12.86 7.92 18.71
CA ALA A 119 12.71 6.53 19.16
C ALA A 119 13.99 6.00 19.82
N VAL A 120 15.18 6.26 19.27
CA VAL A 120 16.47 5.89 19.90
C VAL A 120 16.62 6.51 21.28
N LEU A 121 16.26 7.80 21.42
CA LEU A 121 16.26 8.51 22.70
C LEU A 121 15.23 7.95 23.68
N PHE A 122 14.02 7.65 23.19
CA PHE A 122 12.94 7.04 24.00
C PHE A 122 13.36 5.67 24.56
N GLU A 123 14.04 4.86 23.76
CA GLU A 123 14.57 3.56 24.17
C GLU A 123 15.77 3.68 25.13
N GLY A 124 16.31 4.89 25.32
CA GLY A 124 17.47 5.11 26.19
C GLY A 124 18.78 4.57 25.61
N LEU A 125 18.84 4.36 24.29
CA LEU A 125 20.02 3.85 23.59
C LEU A 125 21.08 4.95 23.34
N ALA A 126 20.70 6.21 23.50
CA ALA A 126 21.57 7.37 23.40
C ALA A 126 21.11 8.47 24.38
N ALA A 127 22.03 9.31 24.84
CA ALA A 127 21.74 10.40 25.76
C ALA A 127 21.24 11.67 25.04
N ASP A 128 21.63 11.87 23.79
CA ASP A 128 21.31 13.05 22.98
C ASP A 128 21.27 12.75 21.46
N ASP A 129 20.84 13.74 20.69
CA ASP A 129 20.69 13.67 19.23
C ASP A 129 22.01 13.27 18.53
N GLU A 130 23.16 13.74 19.01
CA GLU A 130 24.45 13.48 18.38
C GLU A 130 24.88 12.02 18.59
N GLU A 131 24.69 11.50 19.80
CA GLU A 131 24.93 10.10 20.11
C GLU A 131 23.95 9.19 19.38
N ALA A 132 22.67 9.57 19.30
CA ALA A 132 21.66 8.82 18.58
C ALA A 132 22.01 8.67 17.09
N VAL A 133 22.40 9.77 16.43
CA VAL A 133 22.81 9.73 15.01
C VAL A 133 24.07 8.88 14.82
N LYS A 134 25.08 9.00 15.70
CA LYS A 134 26.27 8.14 15.63
C LYS A 134 25.94 6.66 15.77
N LEU A 135 25.05 6.31 16.69
CA LEU A 135 24.61 4.92 16.88
C LEU A 135 23.90 4.40 15.63
N ILE A 136 22.99 5.19 15.05
CA ILE A 136 22.28 4.85 13.81
C ILE A 136 23.27 4.65 12.65
N GLU A 137 24.18 5.59 12.45
CA GLU A 137 25.17 5.56 11.36
C GLU A 137 26.23 4.46 11.54
N SER A 138 26.43 3.98 12.77
CA SER A 138 27.30 2.83 13.03
C SER A 138 26.72 1.50 12.51
N GLY A 139 25.43 1.46 12.19
CA GLY A 139 24.71 0.25 11.80
C GLY A 139 24.28 -0.62 12.99
N ALA A 140 24.39 -0.12 14.22
CA ALA A 140 23.92 -0.82 15.42
C ALA A 140 22.38 -0.92 15.51
N ILE A 141 21.66 -0.06 14.79
CA ILE A 141 20.19 -0.09 14.69
C ILE A 141 19.77 -0.73 13.37
N LYS A 142 18.94 -1.77 13.46
CA LYS A 142 18.30 -2.39 12.30
C LYS A 142 17.02 -1.62 11.94
N PHE A 143 16.86 -1.26 10.67
CA PHE A 143 15.63 -0.67 10.13
C PHE A 143 14.92 -1.66 9.22
N ASP A 144 13.64 -1.90 9.49
CA ASP A 144 12.78 -2.70 8.63
C ASP A 144 11.38 -2.05 8.47
N PRO A 145 10.68 -2.30 7.36
CA PRO A 145 9.30 -1.88 7.20
C PRO A 145 8.37 -2.57 8.19
N CYS A 146 7.41 -1.84 8.78
CA CYS A 146 6.37 -2.45 9.61
C CYS A 146 5.64 -3.61 8.90
N HIS A 147 5.41 -3.50 7.59
CA HIS A 147 4.68 -4.50 6.80
C HIS A 147 5.37 -5.86 6.74
N GLU A 148 6.70 -5.92 6.92
CA GLU A 148 7.45 -7.18 6.97
C GLU A 148 7.30 -7.89 8.33
N HIS A 149 6.85 -7.16 9.34
CA HIS A 149 6.67 -7.62 10.72
C HIS A 149 5.19 -7.71 11.12
N LYS A 150 4.28 -7.84 10.14
CA LYS A 150 2.81 -7.84 10.37
C LYS A 150 2.29 -6.59 11.09
N ALA A 151 3.03 -5.49 11.05
CA ALA A 151 2.69 -4.24 11.71
C ALA A 151 2.35 -3.16 10.68
N VAL A 152 1.66 -2.11 11.13
CA VAL A 152 1.45 -0.88 10.36
C VAL A 152 1.70 0.34 11.24
N GLY A 153 2.46 1.30 10.70
CA GLY A 153 2.76 2.56 11.36
C GLY A 153 2.15 3.74 10.58
N PRO A 154 1.40 4.65 11.23
CA PRO A 154 0.87 5.85 10.56
C PRO A 154 1.97 6.90 10.36
N MET A 155 1.93 7.61 9.23
CA MET A 155 2.83 8.73 8.91
C MET A 155 4.31 8.30 8.82
N ALA A 156 5.22 8.82 9.67
CA ALA A 156 6.58 8.28 9.76
C ALA A 156 6.57 6.79 10.15
N GLY A 157 5.55 6.39 10.91
CA GLY A 157 5.30 5.00 11.29
C GLY A 157 6.41 4.35 12.09
N VAL A 158 7.23 5.17 12.77
CA VAL A 158 8.32 4.68 13.61
C VAL A 158 7.75 3.91 14.80
N LEU A 159 8.26 2.71 15.01
CA LEU A 159 7.90 1.83 16.12
C LEU A 159 9.16 1.17 16.66
N SER A 160 9.43 1.36 17.96
CA SER A 160 10.56 0.77 18.67
C SER A 160 10.10 -0.22 19.74
N ALA A 161 11.04 -0.95 20.34
CA ALA A 161 10.80 -2.12 21.17
C ALA A 161 9.84 -1.89 22.34
N HIS A 162 10.00 -0.79 23.08
CA HIS A 162 9.19 -0.47 24.26
C HIS A 162 8.01 0.45 23.94
N MET A 163 7.69 0.66 22.66
CA MET A 163 6.43 1.31 22.29
C MET A 163 5.28 0.30 22.38
N PRO A 164 4.14 0.68 22.99
CA PRO A 164 2.97 -0.18 23.05
C PRO A 164 2.26 -0.25 21.68
N VAL A 165 1.70 -1.42 21.38
CA VAL A 165 0.95 -1.70 20.14
C VAL A 165 -0.41 -2.30 20.45
N HIS A 166 -1.37 -2.01 19.59
CA HIS A 166 -2.63 -2.76 19.53
C HIS A 166 -2.36 -4.14 18.93
N ILE A 167 -2.98 -5.17 19.51
CA ILE A 167 -2.94 -6.55 19.01
C ILE A 167 -4.29 -6.84 18.37
N VAL A 168 -4.32 -6.95 17.04
CA VAL A 168 -5.53 -7.27 16.28
C VAL A 168 -5.43 -8.69 15.77
N LYS A 169 -6.41 -9.53 16.13
CA LYS A 169 -6.53 -10.91 15.64
C LYS A 169 -7.61 -10.98 14.58
N ASN A 170 -7.31 -11.58 13.43
CA ASN A 170 -8.32 -12.00 12.47
C ASN A 170 -8.90 -13.34 12.91
N GLU A 171 -10.09 -13.37 13.52
CA GLU A 171 -10.68 -14.60 14.05
C GLU A 171 -11.01 -15.64 12.96
N THR A 172 -11.14 -15.22 11.70
CA THR A 172 -11.45 -16.13 10.59
C THR A 172 -10.31 -17.09 10.28
N ASN A 173 -9.05 -16.60 10.32
CA ASN A 173 -7.86 -17.38 9.90
C ASN A 173 -6.79 -17.49 11.01
N GLY A 174 -6.93 -16.76 12.11
CA GLY A 174 -6.01 -16.79 13.25
C GLY A 174 -4.79 -15.86 13.13
N ASP A 175 -4.65 -15.11 12.04
CA ASP A 175 -3.55 -14.16 11.83
C ASP A 175 -3.61 -12.98 12.80
N TYR A 176 -2.44 -12.45 13.16
CA TYR A 176 -2.30 -11.24 13.99
C TYR A 176 -1.70 -10.09 13.17
N ALA A 177 -2.12 -8.87 13.49
CA ALA A 177 -1.56 -7.63 13.00
C ALA A 177 -1.41 -6.61 14.13
N TYR A 178 -0.43 -5.73 14.00
CA TYR A 178 -0.05 -4.78 15.05
C TYR A 178 -0.08 -3.35 14.55
N CYS A 179 -0.42 -2.40 15.42
CA CYS A 179 -0.36 -0.98 15.10
C CYS A 179 0.02 -0.17 16.34
N SER A 180 0.87 0.84 16.16
CA SER A 180 1.22 1.76 17.23
C SER A 180 -0.01 2.50 17.78
N ILE A 181 0.09 2.96 19.03
CA ILE A 181 -0.94 3.79 19.64
C ILE A 181 -0.85 5.23 19.15
N ASN A 182 -1.99 5.88 19.02
CA ASN A 182 -2.04 7.31 18.73
C ASN A 182 -1.54 8.14 19.94
N GLU A 183 -0.43 8.84 19.75
CA GLU A 183 0.22 9.72 20.73
C GLU A 183 -0.56 11.01 21.07
N GLY A 184 -1.72 11.21 20.43
CA GLY A 184 -2.55 12.41 20.58
C GLY A 184 -2.37 13.42 19.44
N LEU A 185 -2.73 14.67 19.72
CA LEU A 185 -2.69 15.78 18.76
C LEU A 185 -1.48 16.70 19.02
N GLY A 186 -1.11 17.48 18.01
CA GLY A 186 -0.05 18.49 18.10
C GLY A 186 1.34 17.93 17.76
N LYS A 187 2.34 18.28 18.58
CA LYS A 187 3.72 17.78 18.44
C LYS A 187 3.74 16.30 18.85
N VAL A 188 4.03 15.42 17.89
CA VAL A 188 4.02 13.95 18.07
C VAL A 188 5.14 13.32 17.24
N LEU A 189 5.61 12.15 17.69
CA LEU A 189 6.74 11.45 17.07
C LEU A 189 6.43 11.00 15.65
N ARG A 190 5.20 10.57 15.36
CA ARG A 190 4.81 10.17 13.98
C ARG A 190 4.95 11.27 12.92
N PHE A 191 5.14 12.55 13.32
CA PHE A 191 5.47 13.67 12.43
C PHE A 191 6.92 14.15 12.55
N GLY A 192 7.76 13.43 13.30
CA GLY A 192 9.19 13.70 13.47
C GLY A 192 9.55 14.61 14.64
N ALA A 193 8.60 14.96 15.52
CA ALA A 193 8.89 15.76 16.71
C ALA A 193 9.33 14.86 17.87
N TYR A 194 10.41 15.21 18.56
CA TYR A 194 10.96 14.39 19.65
C TYR A 194 11.47 15.23 20.84
N SER A 195 10.90 16.43 21.04
CA SER A 195 11.17 17.22 22.24
C SER A 195 10.84 16.45 23.51
N LYS A 196 11.40 16.85 24.67
CA LYS A 196 11.14 16.21 25.98
C LYS A 196 9.66 15.92 26.25
N GLU A 197 8.76 16.85 25.94
CA GLU A 197 7.30 16.65 26.11
C GLU A 197 6.76 15.45 25.32
N VAL A 198 7.27 15.21 24.11
CA VAL A 198 6.88 14.06 23.27
C VAL A 198 7.40 12.76 23.87
N LEU A 199 8.67 12.74 24.27
CA LEU A 199 9.29 11.55 24.86
C LEU A 199 8.66 11.19 26.22
N ASP A 200 8.38 12.18 27.06
CA ASP A 200 7.66 12.00 28.32
C ASP A 200 6.26 11.41 28.09
N ARG A 201 5.58 11.86 27.02
CA ARG A 201 4.25 11.34 26.64
C ARG A 201 4.32 9.91 26.14
N LEU A 202 5.31 9.56 25.33
CA LEU A 202 5.55 8.17 24.92
C LEU A 202 5.84 7.28 26.13
N ALA A 203 6.65 7.77 27.07
CA ALA A 203 6.97 7.05 28.30
C ALA A 203 5.75 6.87 29.22
N PHE A 204 4.77 7.77 29.17
CA PHE A 204 3.49 7.62 29.85
C PHE A 204 2.56 6.57 29.18
N LEU A 205 2.67 6.40 27.87
CA LEU A 205 1.89 5.39 27.13
C LEU A 205 2.42 3.97 27.31
N ARG A 206 3.72 3.84 27.60
CA ARG A 206 4.38 2.58 27.98
C ARG A 206 3.91 2.09 29.34
#